data_AF-A0A7W3IRG8-F1
#
_entry.id   AF-A0A7W3IRG8-F1
#
_cell.length_a   1.000
_cell.length_b   1.000
_cell.length_c   1.000
_cell.angle_alpha   90.00
_cell.angle_beta   90.00
_cell.angle_gamma   90.00
#
_symmetry.space_group_name_H-M   'P 1'
#
loop_
_entity.id
_entity.type
_entity.pdbx_description
1 polymer ?
#
loop_
_entity_poly.entity_id
_entity_poly.type
_entity_poly.pdbx_seq_one_letter_code
_entity_poly.pdbx_strand_id
1 'polypeptide(L)'
;MLTSLLPGLRHLRTPFATGCLYALCLWLIIAPTLLAAAQSNLVLQRLDLLSGFLGKSASLGALAFAGYLLGTLLVIPGPRTIIPRNSYLSNFRPYGIDEYDVRPYESGLALWRWRWINFRSSKRRIRKAVLYACKSLRDIFRVHSGIRADISSAVIDKLTSSYQHYQDQIHTWVAANLSKQVNKGIDVSYILDQSLLSGSFRHGLGDAMSHRHTFPGAYNQWESMSPEERQVADELDGQSLLVVTMTNAVANDFRALEVRLQIKHEPLFNEYDRLRAEVELRLSVCIPLILVVIAMTFLNANGLFLFALTIPITLCVVALRKSAEAESIIWQTLLLGEIEAPIMVEFGNIEIEEENPPKNRMGDQFRL
;
A
#
# COMPACT_ATOMS: atom_id res chain seq x y z
N MET A 1 -6.76 5.51 32.10
CA MET A 1 -6.52 6.91 32.53
C MET A 1 -5.05 7.33 32.46
N LEU A 2 -4.05 6.48 32.74
CA LEU A 2 -2.63 6.84 32.52
C LEU A 2 -2.25 6.99 31.03
N THR A 3 -2.98 6.31 30.13
CA THR A 3 -2.80 6.38 28.67
C THR A 3 -3.10 7.73 28.04
N SER A 4 -3.94 8.56 28.67
CA SER A 4 -4.29 9.89 28.17
C SER A 4 -3.35 10.99 28.67
N LEU A 5 -2.55 10.73 29.70
CA LEU A 5 -1.65 11.73 30.30
C LEU A 5 -0.28 11.83 29.61
N LEU A 6 0.11 10.82 28.83
CA LEU A 6 1.42 10.78 28.17
C LEU A 6 1.25 10.29 26.73
N PRO A 7 0.90 11.17 25.78
CA PRO A 7 0.72 10.80 24.37
C PRO A 7 1.96 10.10 23.78
N GLY A 8 3.17 10.47 24.23
CA GLY A 8 4.43 9.83 23.80
C GLY A 8 4.61 8.37 24.25
N LEU A 9 3.90 7.90 25.28
CA LEU A 9 4.04 6.54 25.80
C LEU A 9 3.47 5.49 24.85
N ARG A 10 2.63 5.88 23.87
CA ARG A 10 2.09 4.97 22.86
C ARG A 10 3.20 4.42 21.96
N HIS A 11 4.12 5.28 21.53
CA HIS A 11 5.24 4.91 20.67
C HIS A 11 6.28 4.03 21.37
N LEU A 12 6.34 4.02 22.70
CA LEU A 12 7.27 3.16 23.46
C LEU A 12 6.78 1.73 23.61
N ARG A 13 5.45 1.50 23.62
CA ARG A 13 4.87 0.18 23.92
C ARG A 13 5.14 -0.85 22.84
N THR A 14 4.97 -0.46 21.58
CA THR A 14 5.19 -1.34 20.43
C THR A 14 6.62 -1.86 20.38
N PRO A 15 7.67 -1.01 20.32
CA PRO A 15 9.04 -1.48 20.33
C PRO A 15 9.34 -2.27 21.61
N PHE A 16 8.93 -1.79 22.79
CA PHE A 16 9.20 -2.54 24.03
C PHE A 16 8.60 -3.97 24.01
N ALA A 17 7.32 -4.11 23.65
CA ALA A 17 6.65 -5.41 23.59
C ALA A 17 7.27 -6.33 22.52
N THR A 18 7.54 -5.80 21.33
CA THR A 18 8.20 -6.52 20.24
C THR A 18 9.58 -7.01 20.67
N GLY A 19 10.38 -6.14 21.26
CA GLY A 19 11.71 -6.47 21.73
C GLY A 19 11.72 -7.52 22.85
N CYS A 20 10.82 -7.41 23.83
CA CYS A 20 10.66 -8.43 24.86
C CYS A 20 10.28 -9.79 24.27
N LEU A 21 9.41 -9.83 23.25
CA LEU A 21 9.06 -11.08 22.57
C LEU A 21 10.25 -11.66 21.81
N TYR A 22 11.01 -10.86 21.07
CA TYR A 22 12.22 -11.34 20.40
C TYR A 22 13.29 -11.81 21.37
N ALA A 23 13.49 -11.10 22.48
CA ALA A 23 14.40 -11.52 23.55
C ALA A 23 13.95 -12.85 24.16
N LEU A 24 12.64 -13.06 24.36
CA LEU A 24 12.09 -14.34 24.80
C LEU A 24 12.31 -15.44 23.76
N CYS A 25 12.07 -15.18 22.47
CA CYS A 25 12.38 -16.15 21.40
C CYS A 25 13.85 -16.57 21.45
N LEU A 26 14.74 -15.59 21.51
CA LEU A 26 16.18 -15.80 21.55
C LEU A 26 16.57 -16.60 22.80
N TRP A 27 16.00 -16.25 23.96
CA TRP A 27 16.19 -16.97 25.20
C TRP A 27 15.73 -18.43 25.07
N LEU A 28 14.56 -18.70 24.51
CA LEU A 28 14.08 -20.09 24.34
C LEU A 28 14.99 -20.94 23.44
N ILE A 29 15.62 -20.32 22.44
CA ILE A 29 16.56 -21.00 21.53
C ILE A 29 17.91 -21.25 22.20
N ILE A 30 18.45 -20.27 22.92
CA ILE A 30 19.82 -20.32 23.45
C ILE A 30 19.86 -20.85 24.89
N ALA A 31 18.81 -20.72 25.69
CA ALA A 31 18.81 -21.11 27.10
C ALA A 31 19.24 -22.57 27.34
N PRO A 32 18.81 -23.57 26.56
CA PRO A 32 19.26 -24.95 26.77
C PRO A 32 20.77 -25.12 26.62
N THR A 33 21.39 -24.44 25.64
CA THR A 33 22.84 -24.51 25.42
C THR A 33 23.61 -23.66 26.42
N LEU A 34 23.09 -22.49 26.78
CA LEU A 34 23.65 -21.61 27.82
C LEU A 34 23.65 -22.27 29.19
N LEU A 35 22.54 -22.90 29.60
CA LEU A 35 22.42 -23.56 30.90
C LEU A 35 23.36 -24.77 31.00
N ALA A 36 23.53 -25.54 29.92
CA ALA A 36 24.50 -26.63 29.87
C ALA A 36 25.95 -26.13 29.98
N ALA A 37 26.27 -24.96 29.40
CA ALA A 37 27.60 -24.37 29.43
C ALA A 37 27.88 -23.52 30.69
N ALA A 38 26.87 -23.19 31.49
CA ALA A 38 26.98 -22.27 32.62
C ALA A 38 27.99 -22.72 33.70
N GLN A 39 28.21 -24.03 33.84
CA GLN A 39 29.16 -24.55 34.83
C GLN A 39 30.62 -24.28 34.47
N SER A 40 30.95 -23.98 33.20
CA SER A 40 32.34 -23.80 32.75
C SER A 40 32.63 -22.45 32.09
N ASN A 41 31.61 -21.64 31.77
CA ASN A 41 31.82 -20.41 31.00
C ASN A 41 32.09 -19.17 31.87
N LEU A 42 33.33 -18.66 31.77
CA LEU A 42 33.81 -17.47 32.50
C LEU A 42 32.97 -16.21 32.21
N VAL A 43 32.40 -16.07 31.01
CA VAL A 43 31.57 -14.91 30.66
C VAL A 43 30.28 -14.87 31.48
N LEU A 44 29.63 -16.01 31.68
CA LEU A 44 28.39 -16.09 32.47
C LEU A 44 28.64 -15.79 33.94
N GLN A 45 29.76 -16.25 34.49
CA GLN A 45 30.17 -15.91 35.85
C GLN A 45 30.41 -14.39 36.01
N ARG A 46 31.00 -13.73 35.01
CA ARG A 46 31.20 -12.27 35.02
C ARG A 46 29.88 -11.51 34.93
N LEU A 47 28.93 -11.99 34.12
CA LEU A 47 27.58 -11.40 34.05
C LEU A 47 26.81 -11.56 35.36
N ASP A 48 26.93 -12.71 36.03
CA ASP A 48 26.30 -12.93 37.33
C ASP A 48 26.84 -11.98 38.40
N LEU A 49 28.17 -11.83 38.48
CA LEU A 49 28.83 -10.85 39.35
C LEU A 49 28.39 -9.41 39.06
N LEU A 50 28.30 -9.05 37.77
CA LEU A 50 27.83 -7.72 37.36
C LEU A 50 26.38 -7.49 37.79
N SER A 51 25.50 -8.49 37.66
CA SER A 51 24.10 -8.41 38.08
C SER A 51 23.96 -8.29 39.60
N GLY A 52 24.83 -8.95 40.35
CA GLY A 52 24.93 -8.81 41.81
C GLY A 52 25.37 -7.41 42.24
N PHE A 53 26.31 -6.80 41.52
CA PHE A 53 26.80 -5.45 41.79
C PHE A 53 25.78 -4.35 41.46
N LEU A 54 25.14 -4.42 40.30
CA LEU A 54 24.14 -3.44 39.87
C LEU A 54 22.81 -3.55 40.65
N GLY A 55 22.55 -4.73 41.24
CA GLY A 55 21.28 -5.04 41.87
C GLY A 55 20.20 -5.45 40.86
N LYS A 56 19.18 -6.15 41.37
CA LYS A 56 18.09 -6.73 40.55
C LYS A 56 17.33 -5.65 39.77
N SER A 57 17.08 -4.49 40.37
CA SER A 57 16.33 -3.39 39.76
C SER A 57 17.07 -2.78 38.56
N ALA A 58 18.37 -2.50 38.69
CA ALA A 58 19.15 -1.93 37.59
C ALA A 58 19.37 -2.95 36.46
N SER A 59 19.56 -4.22 36.81
CA SER A 59 19.65 -5.30 35.82
C SER A 59 18.35 -5.45 35.02
N LEU A 60 17.19 -5.37 35.69
CA LEU A 60 15.89 -5.40 35.04
C LEU A 60 15.67 -4.16 34.16
N GLY A 61 16.12 -2.98 34.62
CA GLY A 61 16.13 -1.75 33.81
C GLY A 61 16.99 -1.87 32.56
N ALA A 62 18.20 -2.42 32.67
CA ALA A 62 19.11 -2.64 31.54
C ALA A 62 18.54 -3.65 30.53
N LEU A 63 17.94 -4.74 31.01
CA LEU A 63 17.23 -5.71 30.16
C LEU A 63 16.02 -5.09 29.47
N ALA A 64 15.23 -4.30 30.19
CA ALA A 64 14.09 -3.59 29.63
C ALA A 64 14.52 -2.61 28.52
N PHE A 65 15.62 -1.88 28.74
CA PHE A 65 16.20 -0.97 27.76
C PHE A 65 16.75 -1.72 26.53
N ALA A 66 17.47 -2.82 26.73
CA ALA A 66 17.93 -3.68 25.65
C ALA A 66 16.76 -4.25 24.84
N GLY A 67 15.70 -4.70 25.50
CA GLY A 67 14.45 -5.10 24.88
C GLY A 67 13.86 -3.97 24.03
N TYR A 68 13.71 -2.76 24.59
CA TYR A 68 13.24 -1.60 23.84
C TYR A 68 14.09 -1.30 22.58
N LEU A 69 15.42 -1.31 22.68
CA LEU A 69 16.31 -1.10 21.54
C LEU A 69 16.14 -2.17 20.47
N LEU A 70 16.17 -3.44 20.88
CA LEU A 70 15.96 -4.58 19.98
C LEU A 70 14.61 -4.46 19.25
N GLY A 71 13.58 -4.10 19.99
CA GLY A 71 12.26 -3.91 19.43
C GLY A 71 12.19 -2.74 18.46
N THR A 72 12.80 -1.60 18.77
CA THR A 72 12.87 -0.43 17.87
C THR A 72 13.51 -0.77 16.53
N LEU A 73 14.51 -1.65 16.54
CA LEU A 73 15.16 -2.16 15.32
C LEU A 73 14.29 -3.15 14.53
N LEU A 74 13.37 -3.84 15.21
CA LEU A 74 12.56 -4.92 14.65
C LEU A 74 11.08 -4.57 14.46
N VAL A 75 10.66 -3.34 14.77
CA VAL A 75 9.31 -2.85 14.46
C VAL A 75 9.14 -2.89 12.95
N ILE A 76 8.08 -3.56 12.51
CA ILE A 76 7.72 -3.61 11.11
C ILE A 76 6.75 -2.46 10.86
N PRO A 77 7.13 -1.45 10.04
CA PRO A 77 6.18 -0.43 9.67
C PRO A 77 4.98 -1.10 9.00
N GLY A 78 3.77 -0.69 9.39
CA GLY A 78 2.55 -1.19 8.77
C GLY A 78 2.67 -1.07 7.25
N PRO A 79 2.25 -2.09 6.48
CA PRO A 79 2.27 -2.01 5.04
C PRO A 79 1.39 -0.81 4.66
N ARG A 80 2.03 0.23 4.15
CA ARG A 80 1.30 1.22 3.37
C ARG A 80 0.75 0.45 2.20
N THR A 81 -0.54 0.56 1.92
CA THR A 81 -1.04 0.09 0.63
C THR A 81 -0.53 1.03 -0.43
N ILE A 82 0.73 0.78 -0.81
CA ILE A 82 1.34 1.36 -1.99
C ILE A 82 0.45 0.86 -3.12
N ILE A 83 -0.30 1.77 -3.74
CA ILE A 83 -0.92 1.51 -5.04
C ILE A 83 0.19 0.92 -5.89
N PRO A 84 0.09 -0.34 -6.34
CA PRO A 84 1.21 -1.00 -6.98
C PRO A 84 1.61 -0.21 -8.24
N ARG A 85 2.71 0.54 -8.12
CA ARG A 85 3.26 1.51 -9.09
C ARG A 85 3.38 0.94 -10.51
N ASN A 86 3.54 -0.38 -10.62
CA ASN A 86 3.81 -1.06 -11.89
C ASN A 86 2.66 -1.91 -12.46
N SER A 87 1.53 -2.05 -11.77
CA SER A 87 0.49 -2.99 -12.26
C SER A 87 -0.50 -2.41 -13.26
N TYR A 88 -0.63 -1.08 -13.32
CA TYR A 88 -1.53 -0.42 -14.27
C TYR A 88 -0.89 -0.29 -15.64
N LEU A 89 0.37 0.17 -15.71
CA LEU A 89 1.08 0.35 -16.98
C LEU A 89 1.20 -0.98 -17.75
N SER A 90 1.65 -2.08 -17.12
CA SER A 90 1.89 -3.35 -17.83
C SER A 90 0.63 -4.08 -18.33
N ASN A 91 -0.56 -3.71 -17.83
CA ASN A 91 -1.83 -4.38 -18.15
C ASN A 91 -2.83 -3.42 -18.80
N PHE A 92 -2.46 -2.16 -19.02
CA PHE A 92 -3.29 -1.23 -19.76
C PHE A 92 -3.38 -1.78 -21.19
N ARG A 93 -4.52 -2.36 -21.52
CA ARG A 93 -4.86 -2.66 -22.91
C ARG A 93 -5.52 -1.40 -23.44
N PRO A 94 -4.97 -0.72 -24.45
CA PRO A 94 -5.75 0.28 -25.17
C PRO A 94 -7.04 -0.43 -25.63
N TYR A 95 -8.19 0.13 -25.25
CA TYR A 95 -9.48 -0.41 -25.66
C TYR A 95 -9.61 -0.25 -27.18
N GLY A 96 -10.31 -1.19 -27.84
CA GLY A 96 -10.65 -1.00 -29.25
C GLY A 96 -11.54 0.23 -29.40
N ILE A 97 -11.40 0.97 -30.49
CA ILE A 97 -12.22 2.16 -30.80
C ILE A 97 -13.72 1.83 -30.70
N ASP A 98 -14.10 0.61 -31.03
CA ASP A 98 -15.48 0.09 -30.97
C ASP A 98 -16.06 0.01 -29.53
N GLU A 99 -15.20 -0.01 -28.50
CA GLU A 99 -15.60 0.06 -27.08
C GLU A 99 -15.62 1.50 -26.55
N TYR A 100 -14.96 2.43 -27.23
CA TYR A 100 -15.09 3.86 -27.03
C TYR A 100 -16.26 4.37 -27.86
N ASP A 101 -17.49 4.23 -27.35
CA ASP A 101 -18.60 5.03 -27.86
C ASP A 101 -18.22 6.52 -27.63
N VAL A 102 -17.80 7.20 -28.71
CA VAL A 102 -16.98 8.42 -28.78
C VAL A 102 -17.70 9.68 -28.28
N ARG A 103 -18.35 9.60 -27.12
CA ARG A 103 -18.86 10.78 -26.43
C ARG A 103 -17.91 11.13 -25.30
N PRO A 104 -17.27 12.32 -25.32
CA PRO A 104 -16.25 12.72 -24.35
C PRO A 104 -16.84 12.71 -22.94
N TYR A 105 -16.61 11.65 -22.15
CA TYR A 105 -17.04 11.50 -20.74
C TYR A 105 -18.45 11.99 -20.34
N GLU A 106 -19.36 12.23 -21.29
CA GLU A 106 -20.67 12.83 -21.02
C GLU A 106 -21.65 11.83 -20.40
N SER A 107 -21.42 10.52 -20.60
CA SER A 107 -22.29 9.48 -20.06
C SER A 107 -21.63 8.70 -18.93
N GLY A 108 -22.29 8.66 -17.76
CA GLY A 108 -21.85 7.87 -16.61
C GLY A 108 -21.74 6.36 -16.87
N LEU A 109 -22.27 5.88 -18.00
CA LEU A 109 -22.26 4.48 -18.43
C LEU A 109 -20.89 4.02 -18.96
N ALA A 110 -20.18 4.88 -19.69
CA ALA A 110 -18.82 4.60 -20.17
C ALA A 110 -17.85 4.47 -18.99
N LEU A 111 -17.95 5.40 -18.03
CA LEU A 111 -17.20 5.36 -16.77
C LEU A 111 -17.51 4.09 -15.96
N TRP A 112 -18.78 3.64 -15.92
CA TRP A 112 -19.20 2.44 -15.20
C TRP A 112 -18.71 1.14 -15.85
N ARG A 113 -18.76 1.02 -17.19
CA ARG A 113 -18.23 -0.16 -17.90
C ARG A 113 -16.72 -0.29 -17.75
N TRP A 114 -16.00 0.84 -17.84
CA TRP A 114 -14.56 0.89 -17.58
C TRP A 114 -14.23 0.43 -16.14
N ARG A 115 -15.00 0.87 -15.13
CA ARG A 115 -14.88 0.40 -13.72
C ARG A 115 -15.01 -1.12 -13.61
N TRP A 116 -15.97 -1.72 -14.32
CA TRP A 116 -16.23 -3.16 -14.22
C TRP A 116 -15.10 -4.05 -14.76
N ILE A 117 -14.39 -3.59 -15.79
CA ILE A 117 -13.34 -4.37 -16.47
C ILE A 117 -12.01 -4.27 -15.73
N ASN A 118 -11.60 -3.06 -15.28
CA ASN A 118 -10.38 -2.89 -14.48
C ASN A 118 -10.46 -3.55 -13.10
N PHE A 119 -11.67 -3.63 -12.53
CA PHE A 119 -11.95 -4.41 -11.32
C PHE A 119 -11.51 -5.89 -11.44
N ARG A 120 -11.59 -6.51 -12.62
CA ARG A 120 -11.21 -7.92 -12.84
C ARG A 120 -9.71 -8.18 -12.91
N SER A 121 -8.90 -7.21 -13.33
CA SER A 121 -7.45 -7.38 -13.55
C SER A 121 -6.63 -7.22 -12.26
N SER A 122 -7.02 -6.29 -11.38
CA SER A 122 -6.39 -6.03 -10.08
C SER A 122 -6.47 -7.24 -9.12
N LYS A 123 -7.59 -7.99 -9.14
CA LYS A 123 -7.78 -9.21 -8.32
C LYS A 123 -6.70 -10.27 -8.55
N ARG A 124 -6.03 -10.34 -9.71
CA ARG A 124 -5.14 -11.46 -10.05
C ARG A 124 -3.78 -11.41 -9.35
N ARG A 125 -3.24 -10.25 -8.93
CA ARG A 125 -1.84 -10.13 -8.45
C ARG A 125 -1.68 -10.18 -6.93
N ILE A 126 -2.54 -9.52 -6.17
CA ILE A 126 -2.56 -9.73 -4.70
C ILE A 126 -2.97 -11.19 -4.42
N ARG A 127 -3.89 -11.72 -5.21
CA ARG A 127 -4.18 -13.16 -5.23
C ARG A 127 -2.94 -13.98 -5.55
N LYS A 128 -2.05 -13.60 -6.49
CA LYS A 128 -0.78 -14.32 -6.72
C LYS A 128 0.20 -14.24 -5.54
N ALA A 129 0.42 -13.08 -4.94
CA ALA A 129 1.36 -12.94 -3.81
C ALA A 129 0.87 -13.69 -2.57
N VAL A 130 -0.42 -13.56 -2.24
CA VAL A 130 -1.00 -14.30 -1.13
C VAL A 130 -1.18 -15.77 -1.48
N LEU A 131 -1.49 -16.15 -2.74
CA LEU A 131 -1.40 -17.54 -3.17
C LEU A 131 0.02 -18.08 -3.09
N TYR A 132 1.06 -17.27 -3.27
CA TYR A 132 2.46 -17.70 -3.13
C TYR A 132 2.78 -17.96 -1.66
N ALA A 133 2.44 -17.04 -0.76
CA ALA A 133 2.58 -17.25 0.68
C ALA A 133 1.72 -18.42 1.18
N CYS A 134 0.47 -18.52 0.73
CA CYS A 134 -0.41 -19.65 1.01
C CYS A 134 0.08 -20.94 0.33
N LYS A 135 0.81 -20.88 -0.79
CA LYS A 135 1.40 -22.06 -1.44
C LYS A 135 2.63 -22.52 -0.65
N SER A 136 3.49 -21.60 -0.21
CA SER A 136 4.60 -21.94 0.69
C SER A 136 4.10 -22.53 2.01
N LEU A 137 3.08 -21.93 2.62
CA LEU A 137 2.41 -22.49 3.80
C LEU A 137 1.72 -23.82 3.47
N ARG A 138 1.02 -23.92 2.34
CA ARG A 138 0.37 -25.16 1.90
C ARG A 138 1.39 -26.26 1.69
N ASP A 139 2.54 -26.00 1.07
CA ASP A 139 3.57 -27.01 0.83
C ASP A 139 4.20 -27.47 2.15
N ILE A 140 4.31 -26.58 3.16
CA ILE A 140 4.67 -26.94 4.54
C ILE A 140 3.58 -27.80 5.21
N PHE A 141 2.29 -27.47 5.02
CA PHE A 141 1.16 -28.16 5.64
C PHE A 141 0.65 -29.39 4.85
N ARG A 142 1.04 -29.56 3.58
CA ARG A 142 0.63 -30.65 2.69
C ARG A 142 1.15 -31.99 3.18
N VAL A 143 2.19 -31.96 4.00
CA VAL A 143 2.76 -33.11 4.68
C VAL A 143 1.79 -33.64 5.77
N HIS A 144 0.82 -32.87 6.24
CA HIS A 144 0.02 -33.26 7.43
C HIS A 144 -1.49 -32.97 7.44
N SER A 145 -2.08 -32.17 6.54
CA SER A 145 -3.54 -31.92 6.62
C SER A 145 -4.21 -31.63 5.28
N GLY A 146 -5.34 -32.31 5.02
CA GLY A 146 -6.16 -32.20 3.81
C GLY A 146 -6.96 -30.90 3.69
N ILE A 147 -6.34 -29.74 3.91
CA ILE A 147 -6.99 -28.44 3.82
C ILE A 147 -7.27 -28.09 2.35
N ARG A 148 -8.54 -27.91 1.99
CA ARG A 148 -9.01 -27.56 0.63
C ARG A 148 -8.55 -26.16 0.21
N ALA A 149 -8.17 -26.01 -1.05
CA ALA A 149 -7.67 -24.76 -1.64
C ALA A 149 -8.67 -23.58 -1.58
N ASP A 150 -9.97 -23.87 -1.51
CA ASP A 150 -11.05 -22.87 -1.60
C ASP A 150 -11.06 -21.86 -0.44
N ILE A 151 -10.68 -22.31 0.77
CA ILE A 151 -10.64 -21.47 1.98
C ILE A 151 -9.60 -20.36 1.82
N SER A 152 -8.46 -20.65 1.21
CA SER A 152 -7.39 -19.67 1.02
C SER A 152 -7.82 -18.52 0.10
N SER A 153 -8.51 -18.81 -1.02
CA SER A 153 -9.01 -17.78 -1.92
C SER A 153 -10.11 -16.92 -1.31
N ALA A 154 -11.01 -17.49 -0.51
CA ALA A 154 -12.08 -16.73 0.13
C ALA A 154 -11.54 -15.71 1.16
N VAL A 155 -10.51 -16.10 1.93
CA VAL A 155 -9.83 -15.21 2.88
C VAL A 155 -9.10 -14.09 2.13
N ILE A 156 -8.41 -14.42 1.04
CA ILE A 156 -7.72 -13.43 0.20
C ILE A 156 -8.70 -12.44 -0.41
N ASP A 157 -9.79 -12.91 -1.02
CA ASP A 157 -10.79 -12.07 -1.66
C ASP A 157 -11.44 -11.14 -0.63
N LYS A 158 -11.72 -11.63 0.58
CA LYS A 158 -12.30 -10.81 1.66
C LYS A 158 -11.30 -9.83 2.27
N LEU A 159 -10.01 -10.13 2.25
CA LEU A 159 -8.96 -9.19 2.66
C LEU A 159 -8.73 -8.12 1.59
N THR A 160 -8.83 -8.47 0.31
CA THR A 160 -8.53 -7.56 -0.80
C THR A 160 -9.69 -6.68 -1.22
N SER A 161 -10.94 -7.08 -0.95
CA SER A 161 -12.13 -6.37 -1.43
C SER A 161 -12.24 -4.94 -0.92
N SER A 162 -11.89 -4.68 0.34
CA SER A 162 -11.98 -3.34 0.93
C SER A 162 -10.99 -2.35 0.29
N TYR A 163 -9.84 -2.84 -0.17
CA TYR A 163 -8.80 -2.00 -0.78
C TYR A 163 -9.17 -1.55 -2.20
N GLN A 164 -9.75 -2.45 -3.00
CA GLN A 164 -10.13 -2.12 -4.37
C GLN A 164 -11.13 -0.96 -4.42
N HIS A 165 -12.02 -0.89 -3.42
CA HIS A 165 -13.04 0.14 -3.34
C HIS A 165 -12.45 1.55 -3.30
N TYR A 166 -11.42 1.80 -2.49
CA TYR A 166 -10.82 3.13 -2.36
C TYR A 166 -9.99 3.52 -3.57
N GLN A 167 -9.25 2.56 -4.12
CA GLN A 167 -8.46 2.81 -5.32
C GLN A 167 -9.34 3.21 -6.50
N ASP A 168 -10.47 2.53 -6.69
CA ASP A 168 -11.44 2.86 -7.73
C ASP A 168 -12.07 4.24 -7.48
N GLN A 169 -12.31 4.62 -6.22
CA GLN A 169 -12.82 5.95 -5.87
C GLN A 169 -11.80 7.05 -6.16
N ILE A 170 -10.54 6.89 -5.77
CA ILE A 170 -9.47 7.87 -6.04
C ILE A 170 -9.27 8.02 -7.54
N HIS A 171 -9.19 6.92 -8.29
CA HIS A 171 -9.06 6.98 -9.74
C HIS A 171 -10.25 7.71 -10.38
N THR A 172 -11.47 7.42 -9.92
CA THR A 172 -12.68 8.10 -10.42
C THR A 172 -12.65 9.60 -10.11
N TRP A 173 -12.20 9.96 -8.91
CA TRP A 173 -12.08 11.35 -8.48
C TRP A 173 -10.98 12.09 -9.24
N VAL A 174 -9.82 11.46 -9.46
CA VAL A 174 -8.74 12.02 -10.27
C VAL A 174 -9.20 12.21 -11.71
N ALA A 175 -9.86 11.20 -12.30
CA ALA A 175 -10.42 11.30 -13.65
C ALA A 175 -11.44 12.44 -13.78
N ALA A 176 -12.33 12.60 -12.79
CA ALA A 176 -13.33 13.67 -12.79
C ALA A 176 -12.72 15.07 -12.61
N ASN A 177 -11.61 15.20 -11.89
CA ASN A 177 -10.91 16.48 -11.77
C ASN A 177 -10.06 16.79 -13.01
N LEU A 178 -9.44 15.77 -13.61
CA LEU A 178 -8.67 15.94 -14.85
C LEU A 178 -9.57 16.25 -16.03
N SER A 179 -10.73 15.60 -16.16
CA SER A 179 -11.66 15.90 -17.26
C SER A 179 -12.11 17.36 -17.26
N LYS A 180 -12.32 17.96 -16.09
CA LYS A 180 -12.59 19.41 -15.96
C LYS A 180 -11.48 20.29 -16.51
N GLN A 181 -10.22 19.84 -16.44
CA GLN A 181 -9.06 20.59 -16.90
C GLN A 181 -8.78 20.34 -18.38
N VAL A 182 -8.91 19.09 -18.84
CA VAL A 182 -8.83 18.72 -20.26
C VAL A 182 -9.92 19.44 -21.06
N ASN A 183 -11.13 19.55 -20.53
CA ASN A 183 -12.23 20.31 -21.17
C ASN A 183 -11.94 21.80 -21.32
N LYS A 184 -10.94 22.35 -20.62
CA LYS A 184 -10.48 23.73 -20.83
C LYS A 184 -9.39 23.85 -21.91
N GLY A 185 -9.03 22.74 -22.58
CA GLY A 185 -8.01 22.71 -23.64
C GLY A 185 -6.61 22.34 -23.15
N ILE A 186 -6.46 21.85 -21.91
CA ILE A 186 -5.16 21.38 -21.39
C ILE A 186 -4.89 19.99 -21.94
N ASP A 187 -4.03 19.90 -22.96
CA ASP A 187 -3.52 18.63 -23.52
C ASP A 187 -2.35 18.08 -22.68
N VAL A 188 -2.13 16.76 -22.75
CA VAL A 188 -1.02 16.03 -22.13
C VAL A 188 0.34 16.58 -22.59
N SER A 189 0.45 16.98 -23.85
CA SER A 189 1.65 17.64 -24.38
C SER A 189 1.97 18.94 -23.64
N TYR A 190 0.96 19.80 -23.47
CA TYR A 190 1.07 21.05 -22.72
C TYR A 190 1.49 20.79 -21.25
N ILE A 191 0.92 19.77 -20.61
CA ILE A 191 1.26 19.35 -19.24
C ILE A 191 2.73 18.96 -19.12
N LEU A 192 3.29 18.24 -20.11
CA LEU A 192 4.70 17.82 -20.09
C LEU A 192 5.66 19.00 -20.16
N ASP A 193 5.28 20.07 -20.85
CA ASP A 193 6.08 21.29 -21.01
C ASP A 193 6.02 22.22 -19.79
N GLN A 194 5.03 22.05 -18.90
CA GLN A 194 4.89 22.90 -17.71
C GLN A 194 6.00 22.66 -16.68
N SER A 195 6.83 23.68 -16.44
CA SER A 195 7.90 23.63 -15.42
C SER A 195 7.38 23.60 -13.99
N LEU A 196 6.12 23.97 -13.77
CA LEU A 196 5.46 24.02 -12.46
C LEU A 196 5.25 22.63 -11.83
N LEU A 197 5.17 21.58 -12.65
CA LEU A 197 4.99 20.22 -12.16
C LEU A 197 6.30 19.62 -11.68
N SER A 198 6.23 18.88 -10.56
CA SER A 198 7.38 18.16 -10.02
C SER A 198 8.10 17.32 -11.10
N GLY A 199 9.44 17.36 -11.09
CA GLY A 199 10.23 16.63 -12.10
C GLY A 199 9.99 15.13 -12.08
N SER A 200 9.65 14.56 -10.92
CA SER A 200 9.28 13.15 -10.77
C SER A 200 7.95 12.81 -11.47
N PHE A 201 6.95 13.70 -11.41
CA PHE A 201 5.70 13.54 -12.13
C PHE A 201 5.94 13.57 -13.64
N ARG A 202 6.64 14.60 -14.14
CA ARG A 202 6.95 14.75 -15.57
C ARG A 202 7.76 13.58 -16.11
N HIS A 203 8.77 13.12 -15.37
CA HIS A 203 9.54 11.94 -15.76
C HIS A 203 8.67 10.67 -15.81
N GLY A 204 7.79 10.48 -14.82
CA GLY A 204 6.85 9.34 -14.81
C GLY A 204 5.85 9.38 -15.96
N LEU A 205 5.30 10.55 -16.29
CA LEU A 205 4.39 10.74 -17.41
C LEU A 205 5.11 10.53 -18.76
N GLY A 206 6.29 11.10 -18.91
CA GLY A 206 7.11 10.95 -20.12
C GLY A 206 7.54 9.50 -20.37
N ASP A 207 8.00 8.80 -19.33
CA ASP A 207 8.33 7.37 -19.41
C ASP A 207 7.11 6.53 -19.79
N ALA A 208 5.96 6.83 -19.19
CA ALA A 208 4.72 6.13 -19.52
C ALA A 208 4.27 6.42 -20.97
N MET A 209 4.46 7.65 -21.47
CA MET A 209 4.14 8.04 -22.85
C MET A 209 5.06 7.36 -23.85
N SER A 210 6.36 7.26 -23.56
CA SER A 210 7.32 6.61 -24.47
C SER A 210 7.07 5.10 -24.61
N HIS A 211 6.46 4.47 -23.60
CA HIS A 211 6.15 3.04 -23.62
C HIS A 211 4.78 2.70 -24.21
N ARG A 212 3.92 3.68 -24.55
CA ARG A 212 2.52 3.43 -24.95
C ARG A 212 2.38 2.49 -26.16
N HIS A 213 3.30 2.55 -27.12
CA HIS A 213 3.25 1.72 -28.34
C HIS A 213 3.96 0.35 -28.22
N THR A 214 4.55 0.03 -27.07
CA THR A 214 5.35 -1.21 -26.93
C THR A 214 4.54 -2.48 -26.67
N PHE A 215 3.20 -2.40 -26.60
CA PHE A 215 2.36 -3.57 -26.36
C PHE A 215 2.20 -4.45 -27.62
N PRO A 216 2.66 -5.73 -27.62
CA PRO A 216 2.72 -6.62 -28.80
C PRO A 216 1.39 -7.02 -29.47
N GLY A 217 0.29 -6.31 -29.24
CA GLY A 217 -0.99 -6.51 -29.93
C GLY A 217 -1.69 -5.20 -30.32
N ALA A 218 -1.29 -4.07 -29.73
CA ALA A 218 -1.84 -2.78 -30.08
C ALA A 218 -1.34 -2.30 -31.45
N TYR A 219 -0.10 -2.67 -31.83
CA TYR A 219 0.52 -2.22 -33.08
C TYR A 219 -0.28 -2.61 -34.34
N ASN A 220 -0.66 -3.88 -34.46
CA ASN A 220 -1.40 -4.36 -35.65
C ASN A 220 -2.78 -3.71 -35.75
N GLN A 221 -3.45 -3.46 -34.62
CA GLN A 221 -4.73 -2.77 -34.61
C GLN A 221 -4.56 -1.28 -34.97
N TRP A 222 -3.54 -0.62 -34.41
CA TRP A 222 -3.22 0.77 -34.68
C TRP A 222 -2.87 1.01 -36.16
N GLU A 223 -2.14 0.09 -36.79
CA GLU A 223 -1.79 0.19 -38.21
C GLU A 223 -3.01 0.05 -39.13
N SER A 224 -4.07 -0.63 -38.67
CA SER A 224 -5.34 -0.74 -39.41
C SER A 224 -6.30 0.45 -39.25
N MET A 225 -6.05 1.33 -38.28
CA MET A 225 -6.88 2.53 -38.04
C MET A 225 -6.60 3.63 -39.06
N SER A 226 -7.62 4.39 -39.42
CA SER A 226 -7.49 5.62 -40.21
C SER A 226 -6.68 6.69 -39.45
N PRO A 227 -6.11 7.70 -40.13
CA PRO A 227 -5.35 8.76 -39.47
C PRO A 227 -6.14 9.51 -38.38
N GLU A 228 -7.44 9.75 -38.60
CA GLU A 228 -8.34 10.41 -37.64
C GLU A 228 -8.58 9.53 -36.42
N GLU A 229 -8.85 8.24 -36.63
CA GLU A 229 -9.01 7.23 -35.57
C GLU A 229 -7.75 7.11 -34.72
N ARG A 230 -6.56 7.14 -35.33
CA ARG A 230 -5.28 7.13 -34.61
C ARG A 230 -5.11 8.36 -33.74
N GLN A 231 -5.49 9.54 -34.22
CA GLN A 231 -5.41 10.77 -33.43
C GLN A 231 -6.31 10.71 -32.20
N VAL A 232 -7.55 10.25 -32.36
CA VAL A 232 -8.50 10.09 -31.25
C VAL A 232 -8.01 9.03 -30.25
N ALA A 233 -7.51 7.90 -30.75
CA ALA A 233 -6.95 6.85 -29.90
C ALA A 233 -5.73 7.35 -29.09
N ASP A 234 -4.81 8.08 -29.74
CA ASP A 234 -3.64 8.66 -29.10
C ASP A 234 -4.02 9.68 -28.00
N GLU A 235 -5.07 10.47 -28.23
CA GLU A 235 -5.60 11.42 -27.24
C GLU A 235 -6.22 10.70 -26.03
N LEU A 236 -7.07 9.70 -26.27
CA LEU A 236 -7.70 8.89 -25.21
C LEU A 236 -6.69 8.12 -24.38
N ASP A 237 -5.66 7.56 -25.03
CA ASP A 237 -4.56 6.88 -24.35
C ASP A 237 -3.74 7.88 -23.51
N GLY A 238 -3.46 9.07 -24.06
CA GLY A 238 -2.81 10.15 -23.33
C GLY A 238 -3.58 10.55 -22.07
N GLN A 239 -4.89 10.77 -22.19
CA GLN A 239 -5.76 11.11 -21.05
C GLN A 239 -5.77 9.99 -20.00
N SER A 240 -5.92 8.74 -20.43
CA SER A 240 -5.91 7.59 -19.51
C SER A 240 -4.60 7.46 -18.77
N LEU A 241 -3.48 7.67 -19.47
CA LEU A 241 -2.15 7.64 -18.89
C LEU A 241 -1.94 8.78 -17.89
N LEU A 242 -2.42 9.98 -18.21
CA LEU A 242 -2.41 11.12 -17.31
C LEU A 242 -3.18 10.82 -16.02
N VAL A 243 -4.37 10.22 -16.11
CA VAL A 243 -5.17 9.82 -14.94
C VAL A 243 -4.43 8.80 -14.08
N VAL A 244 -3.81 7.79 -14.68
CA VAL A 244 -3.02 6.77 -13.95
C VAL A 244 -1.81 7.42 -13.27
N THR A 245 -1.12 8.30 -13.97
CA THR A 245 0.09 8.98 -13.47
C THR A 245 -0.26 9.93 -12.33
N MET A 246 -1.34 10.68 -12.46
CA MET A 246 -1.86 11.56 -11.41
C MET A 246 -2.35 10.77 -10.20
N THR A 247 -3.04 9.65 -10.40
CA THR A 247 -3.45 8.76 -9.31
C THR A 247 -2.24 8.24 -8.53
N ASN A 248 -1.17 7.85 -9.24
CA ASN A 248 0.07 7.42 -8.61
C ASN A 248 0.79 8.59 -7.89
N ALA A 249 0.76 9.79 -8.44
CA ALA A 249 1.35 10.98 -7.82
C ALA A 249 0.63 11.34 -6.52
N VAL A 250 -0.71 11.38 -6.54
CA VAL A 250 -1.55 11.58 -5.35
C VAL A 250 -1.26 10.50 -4.29
N ALA A 251 -1.05 9.26 -4.70
CA ALA A 251 -0.67 8.17 -3.78
C ALA A 251 0.74 8.30 -3.22
N ASN A 252 1.69 8.84 -3.98
CA ASN A 252 3.04 9.14 -3.48
C ASN A 252 3.02 10.29 -2.46
N ASP A 253 2.10 11.24 -2.63
CA ASP A 253 1.88 12.38 -1.73
C ASP A 253 1.17 12.02 -0.41
N PHE A 254 0.90 10.73 -0.15
CA PHE A 254 0.16 10.28 1.03
C PHE A 254 0.75 10.81 2.36
N ARG A 255 2.08 10.94 2.48
CA ARG A 255 2.71 11.55 3.67
C ARG A 255 2.33 13.02 3.85
N ALA A 256 2.24 13.78 2.77
CA ALA A 256 1.80 15.16 2.83
C ALA A 256 0.32 15.25 3.22
N LEU A 257 -0.51 14.28 2.77
CA LEU A 257 -1.90 14.17 3.19
C LEU A 257 -2.04 13.88 4.69
N GLU A 258 -1.18 13.03 5.28
CA GLU A 258 -1.14 12.79 6.74
C GLU A 258 -0.91 14.11 7.51
N VAL A 259 0.07 14.92 7.08
CA VAL A 259 0.39 16.22 7.71
C VAL A 259 -0.76 17.21 7.53
N ARG A 260 -1.36 17.29 6.33
CA ARG A 260 -2.51 18.16 6.07
C ARG A 260 -3.74 17.75 6.89
N LEU A 261 -3.97 16.44 7.06
CA LEU A 261 -5.04 15.92 7.92
C LEU A 261 -4.81 16.32 9.38
N GLN A 262 -3.57 16.23 9.88
CA GLN A 262 -3.23 16.67 11.23
C GLN A 262 -3.53 18.16 11.46
N ILE A 263 -3.18 19.01 10.49
CA ILE A 263 -3.38 20.46 10.59
C ILE A 263 -4.86 20.84 10.50
N LYS A 264 -5.61 20.23 9.57
CA LYS A 264 -7.01 20.62 9.30
C LYS A 264 -8.04 19.91 10.18
N HIS A 265 -7.82 18.62 10.49
CA HIS A 265 -8.79 17.77 11.18
C HIS A 265 -8.11 16.88 12.23
N GLU A 266 -7.63 17.51 13.32
CA GLU A 266 -6.96 16.81 14.43
C GLU A 266 -7.73 15.57 14.96
N PRO A 267 -9.08 15.57 15.14
CA PRO A 267 -9.79 14.39 15.60
C PRO A 267 -9.67 13.19 14.66
N LEU A 268 -9.76 13.41 13.34
CA LEU A 268 -9.60 12.36 12.33
C LEU A 268 -8.16 11.87 12.27
N PHE A 269 -7.19 12.77 12.43
CA PHE A 269 -5.79 12.38 12.52
C PHE A 269 -5.51 11.52 13.75
N ASN A 270 -6.09 11.84 14.91
CA ASN A 270 -5.95 11.04 16.13
C ASN A 270 -6.55 9.64 15.98
N GLU A 271 -7.65 9.50 15.24
CA GLU A 271 -8.22 8.20 14.92
C GLU A 271 -7.35 7.41 13.93
N TYR A 272 -6.85 8.07 12.89
CA TYR A 272 -5.89 7.52 11.95
C TYR A 272 -4.62 7.00 12.65
N ASP A 273 -3.99 7.83 13.49
CA ASP A 273 -2.79 7.48 14.25
C ASP A 273 -3.05 6.29 15.20
N ARG A 274 -4.20 6.29 15.89
CA ARG A 274 -4.60 5.18 16.77
C ARG A 274 -4.68 3.87 15.98
N LEU A 275 -5.37 3.85 14.84
CA LEU A 275 -5.50 2.66 14.01
C LEU A 275 -4.14 2.21 13.48
N ARG A 276 -3.31 3.14 13.00
CA ARG A 276 -1.97 2.84 12.50
C ARG A 276 -1.05 2.25 13.57
N ALA A 277 -1.03 2.82 14.77
CA ALA A 277 -0.25 2.29 15.89
C ALA A 277 -0.69 0.88 16.28
N GLU A 278 -1.99 0.57 16.22
CA GLU A 278 -2.54 -0.77 16.45
C GLU A 278 -2.07 -1.78 15.39
N VAL A 279 -2.00 -1.36 14.12
CA VAL A 279 -1.50 -2.17 13.00
C VAL A 279 -0.02 -2.50 13.20
N GLU A 280 0.80 -1.47 13.46
CA GLU A 280 2.25 -1.62 13.70
C GLU A 280 2.52 -2.56 14.88
N LEU A 281 1.76 -2.42 15.97
CA LEU A 281 1.86 -3.33 17.13
C LEU A 281 1.58 -4.79 16.73
N ARG A 282 0.46 -5.04 16.06
CA ARG A 282 0.05 -6.42 15.73
C ARG A 282 1.01 -7.10 14.76
N LEU A 283 1.49 -6.38 13.75
CA LEU A 283 2.45 -6.93 12.79
C LEU A 283 3.81 -7.20 13.43
N SER A 284 4.28 -6.29 14.29
CA SER A 284 5.55 -6.45 14.98
C SER A 284 5.54 -7.58 16.01
N VAL A 285 4.38 -7.90 16.59
CA VAL A 285 4.19 -9.05 17.50
C VAL A 285 4.01 -10.36 16.73
N CYS A 286 3.45 -10.32 15.51
CA CYS A 286 3.13 -11.51 14.73
C CYS A 286 4.36 -12.39 14.43
N ILE A 287 5.44 -11.80 13.90
CA ILE A 287 6.64 -12.54 13.51
C ILE A 287 7.30 -13.27 14.70
N PRO A 288 7.64 -12.61 15.83
CA PRO A 288 8.26 -13.30 16.94
C PRO A 288 7.34 -14.38 17.51
N LEU A 289 6.03 -14.15 17.53
CA LEU A 289 5.07 -15.16 18.03
C LEU A 289 5.03 -16.40 17.11
N ILE A 290 5.14 -16.24 15.79
CA ILE A 290 5.33 -17.37 14.85
C ILE A 290 6.63 -18.13 15.20
N LEU A 291 7.73 -17.41 15.45
CA LEU A 291 9.01 -18.03 15.80
C LEU A 291 8.93 -18.81 17.12
N VAL A 292 8.27 -18.27 18.15
CA VAL A 292 8.05 -19.00 19.43
C VAL A 292 7.28 -20.29 19.17
N VAL A 293 6.18 -20.23 18.42
CA VAL A 293 5.35 -21.41 18.17
C VAL A 293 6.13 -22.47 17.41
N ILE A 294 6.91 -22.07 16.41
CA ILE A 294 7.78 -22.99 15.65
C ILE A 294 8.84 -23.61 16.57
N ALA A 295 9.55 -22.79 17.36
CA ALA A 295 10.59 -23.27 18.28
C ALA A 295 10.00 -24.25 19.32
N MET A 296 8.86 -23.93 19.92
CA MET A 296 8.16 -24.79 20.88
C MET A 296 7.69 -26.11 20.25
N THR A 297 7.32 -26.08 18.97
CA THR A 297 6.95 -27.31 18.23
C THR A 297 8.16 -28.22 18.05
N PHE A 298 9.33 -27.67 17.69
CA PHE A 298 10.57 -28.43 17.55
C PHE A 298 11.09 -28.96 18.89
N LEU A 299 11.06 -28.16 19.95
CA LEU A 299 11.59 -28.54 21.26
C LEU A 299 10.77 -29.63 21.95
N ASN A 300 9.45 -29.64 21.79
CA ASN A 300 8.57 -30.60 22.48
C ASN A 300 8.16 -31.81 21.61
N ALA A 301 8.56 -31.85 20.33
CA ALA A 301 8.14 -32.85 19.35
C ALA A 301 6.61 -33.08 19.28
N ASN A 302 5.82 -32.10 19.72
CA ASN A 302 4.37 -32.20 19.80
C ASN A 302 3.72 -31.30 18.74
N GLY A 303 3.11 -31.92 17.73
CA GLY A 303 2.42 -31.21 16.66
C GLY A 303 1.24 -30.35 17.12
N LEU A 304 0.72 -30.54 18.33
CA LEU A 304 -0.38 -29.72 18.88
C LEU A 304 -0.02 -28.23 18.98
N PHE A 305 1.26 -27.90 19.15
CA PHE A 305 1.69 -26.49 19.17
C PHE A 305 1.46 -25.78 17.83
N LEU A 306 1.34 -26.49 16.71
CA LEU A 306 1.00 -25.88 15.42
C LEU A 306 -0.39 -25.23 15.44
N PHE A 307 -1.32 -25.67 16.27
CA PHE A 307 -2.61 -24.98 16.43
C PHE A 307 -2.44 -23.57 16.99
N ALA A 308 -1.36 -23.30 17.74
CA ALA A 308 -1.07 -21.96 18.23
C ALA A 308 -0.67 -20.98 17.10
N LEU A 309 -0.31 -21.46 15.90
CA LEU A 309 -0.09 -20.59 14.71
C LEU A 309 -1.36 -19.87 14.25
N THR A 310 -2.54 -20.32 14.68
CA THR A 310 -3.79 -19.61 14.41
C THR A 310 -3.82 -18.21 15.02
N ILE A 311 -3.19 -18.01 16.19
CA ILE A 311 -3.13 -16.72 16.88
C ILE A 311 -2.35 -15.66 16.08
N PRO A 312 -1.08 -15.86 15.68
CA PRO A 312 -0.36 -14.87 14.90
C PRO A 312 -0.98 -14.67 13.51
N ILE A 313 -1.51 -15.71 12.88
CA ILE A 313 -2.21 -15.59 11.59
C ILE A 313 -3.42 -14.67 11.74
N THR A 314 -4.26 -14.87 12.76
CA THR A 314 -5.44 -14.02 12.99
C THR A 314 -5.02 -12.59 13.32
N LEU A 315 -4.00 -12.37 14.15
CA LEU A 315 -3.46 -11.03 14.43
C LEU A 315 -2.99 -10.33 13.16
N CYS A 316 -2.28 -11.02 12.27
CA CYS A 316 -1.84 -10.48 10.98
C CYS A 316 -3.03 -10.06 10.11
N VAL A 317 -4.03 -10.93 9.98
CA VAL A 317 -5.24 -10.64 9.19
C VAL A 317 -5.99 -9.42 9.72
N VAL A 318 -6.17 -9.32 11.04
CA VAL A 318 -6.84 -8.16 11.65
C VAL A 318 -5.98 -6.89 11.50
N ALA A 319 -4.66 -6.99 11.62
CA ALA A 319 -3.75 -5.87 11.38
C ALA A 319 -3.89 -5.33 9.95
N LEU A 320 -3.90 -6.22 8.94
CA LEU A 320 -4.12 -5.79 7.56
C LEU A 320 -5.47 -5.07 7.40
N ARG A 321 -6.56 -5.59 7.97
CA ARG A 321 -7.87 -4.91 7.90
C ARG A 321 -7.84 -3.52 8.54
N LYS A 322 -7.22 -3.39 9.70
CA LYS A 322 -7.09 -2.11 10.40
C LYS A 322 -6.20 -1.11 9.63
N SER A 323 -5.24 -1.60 8.86
CA SER A 323 -4.43 -0.77 7.96
C SER A 323 -5.29 -0.14 6.87
N ALA A 324 -6.16 -0.94 6.24
CA ALA A 324 -7.12 -0.46 5.25
C ALA A 324 -8.07 0.60 5.83
N GLU A 325 -8.56 0.35 7.04
CA GLU A 325 -9.45 1.26 7.76
C GLU A 325 -8.75 2.60 8.08
N ALA A 326 -7.50 2.57 8.53
CA ALA A 326 -6.72 3.78 8.77
C ALA A 326 -6.58 4.61 7.48
N GLU A 327 -6.11 3.99 6.40
CA GLU A 327 -5.90 4.68 5.12
C GLU A 327 -7.20 5.24 4.53
N SER A 328 -8.33 4.56 4.77
CA SER A 328 -9.62 5.04 4.31
C SER A 328 -10.02 6.40 4.87
N ILE A 329 -9.59 6.75 6.08
CA ILE A 329 -9.85 8.06 6.69
C ILE A 329 -9.21 9.15 5.82
N ILE A 330 -7.93 8.98 5.47
CA ILE A 330 -7.20 9.95 4.64
C ILE A 330 -7.85 10.07 3.25
N TRP A 331 -8.22 8.93 2.65
CA TRP A 331 -8.85 8.95 1.33
C TRP A 331 -10.23 9.59 1.33
N GLN A 332 -11.06 9.31 2.34
CA GLN A 332 -12.38 9.94 2.45
C GLN A 332 -12.25 11.46 2.65
N THR A 333 -11.36 11.91 3.53
CA THR A 333 -11.10 13.35 3.72
C THR A 333 -10.59 14.02 2.44
N LEU A 334 -9.73 13.35 1.66
CA LEU A 334 -9.29 13.84 0.35
C LEU A 334 -10.46 13.94 -0.64
N LEU A 335 -11.29 12.91 -0.73
CA LEU A 335 -12.42 12.84 -1.65
C LEU A 335 -13.51 13.87 -1.32
N LEU A 336 -13.68 14.19 -0.04
CA LEU A 336 -14.58 15.24 0.44
C LEU A 336 -14.04 16.66 0.17
N GLY A 337 -12.79 16.80 -0.28
CA GLY A 337 -12.14 18.09 -0.51
C GLY A 337 -11.73 18.81 0.78
N GLU A 338 -11.78 18.12 1.92
CA GLU A 338 -11.35 18.69 3.21
C GLU A 338 -9.83 18.89 3.24
N ILE A 339 -9.08 17.93 2.71
CA ILE A 339 -7.65 18.05 2.42
C ILE A 339 -7.42 18.00 0.91
N GLU A 340 -6.36 18.67 0.46
CA GLU A 340 -5.96 18.68 -0.95
C GLU A 340 -4.62 17.94 -1.10
N ALA A 341 -4.42 17.26 -2.22
CA ALA A 341 -3.11 16.70 -2.56
C ALA A 341 -2.21 17.82 -3.13
N PRO A 342 -0.93 17.93 -2.71
CA PRO A 342 0.01 18.92 -3.25
C PRO A 342 0.04 18.95 -4.78
N ILE A 343 0.15 17.77 -5.43
CA ILE A 343 0.14 17.68 -6.89
C ILE A 343 -1.15 18.22 -7.54
N MET A 344 -2.30 18.10 -6.86
CA MET A 344 -3.57 18.62 -7.39
C MET A 344 -3.64 20.14 -7.29
N VAL A 345 -2.99 20.73 -6.28
CA VAL A 345 -2.84 22.18 -6.15
C VAL A 345 -1.89 22.70 -7.23
N GLU A 346 -0.74 22.05 -7.43
CA GLU A 346 0.20 22.37 -8.52
C GLU A 346 -0.50 22.34 -9.88
N PHE A 347 -1.29 21.29 -10.13
CA PHE A 347 -2.03 21.12 -11.36
C PHE A 347 -3.17 22.14 -11.53
N GLY A 348 -3.83 22.52 -10.43
CA GLY A 348 -4.89 23.54 -10.43
C GLY A 348 -4.38 24.94 -10.74
N ASN A 349 -3.11 25.21 -10.45
CA ASN A 349 -2.44 26.50 -10.67
C ASN A 349 -1.87 26.67 -12.09
N ILE A 350 -2.06 25.69 -12.97
CA ILE A 350 -1.71 25.82 -14.39
C ILE A 350 -2.71 26.81 -15.01
N GLU A 351 -2.31 28.08 -15.08
CA GLU A 351 -3.08 29.12 -15.76
C GLU A 351 -3.09 28.83 -17.26
N ILE A 352 -4.28 28.72 -17.83
CA ILE A 352 -4.44 28.65 -19.26
C ILE A 352 -4.32 30.08 -19.74
N GLU A 353 -3.19 30.40 -20.37
CA GLU A 353 -2.99 31.68 -21.03
C GLU A 353 -4.14 31.85 -22.03
N GLU A 354 -5.11 32.73 -21.71
CA GLU A 354 -6.36 32.92 -22.48
C GLU A 354 -6.10 33.40 -23.93
N GLU A 355 -4.84 33.62 -24.30
CA GLU A 355 -4.48 34.51 -25.41
C GLU A 355 -4.56 33.90 -26.81
N ASN A 356 -4.82 32.60 -26.97
CA ASN A 356 -5.31 32.03 -28.23
C ASN A 356 -5.65 30.55 -28.03
N PRO A 357 -6.93 30.17 -27.78
CA PRO A 357 -7.29 28.77 -27.86
C PRO A 357 -6.88 28.28 -29.26
N PRO A 358 -6.12 27.17 -29.39
CA PRO A 358 -5.73 26.66 -30.69
C PRO A 358 -7.00 26.51 -31.51
N LYS A 359 -7.10 27.30 -32.58
CA LYS A 359 -8.26 27.39 -33.46
C LYS A 359 -8.80 25.99 -33.70
N ASN A 360 -9.97 25.75 -33.14
CA ASN A 360 -10.66 24.48 -33.01
C ASN A 360 -10.53 23.62 -34.29
N ARG A 361 -9.53 22.73 -34.37
CA ARG A 361 -9.25 21.95 -35.60
C ARG A 361 -10.31 20.89 -35.87
N MET A 362 -11.09 20.48 -34.87
CA MET A 362 -12.11 19.43 -35.02
C MET A 362 -13.51 19.97 -35.34
N GLY A 363 -13.82 21.23 -35.01
CA GLY A 363 -15.18 21.78 -35.18
C GLY A 363 -15.65 21.89 -36.64
N ASP A 364 -14.71 22.04 -37.58
CA ASP A 364 -15.03 22.20 -39.01
C ASP A 364 -15.06 20.86 -39.78
N GLN A 365 -14.51 19.76 -39.24
CA GLN A 365 -14.45 18.47 -39.96
C GLN A 365 -15.68 17.57 -39.74
N PHE A 366 -16.46 17.77 -38.67
CA PHE A 366 -17.64 16.96 -38.36
C PHE A 366 -18.98 17.63 -38.75
N ARG A 367 -18.96 18.66 -39.61
CA ARG A 367 -20.15 19.35 -40.16
C ARG A 367 -20.48 18.98 -41.62
N LEU A 368 -20.26 17.72 -42.01
CA LEU A 368 -20.65 17.19 -43.33
C LEU A 368 -21.70 16.08 -43.21
#